data_AF-A0A484RUE9-F1
#
_entry.id   AF-A0A484RUE9-F1
#
_cell.length_a   1.000
_cell.length_b   1.000
_cell.length_c   1.000
_cell.angle_alpha   90.00
_cell.angle_beta   90.00
_cell.angle_gamma   90.00
#
_symmetry.space_group_name_H-M   'P 1'
#
loop_
_entity.id
_entity.type
_entity.pdbx_description
1 polymer ?
#
loop_
_entity_poly.entity_id
_entity_poly.type
_entity_poly.pdbx_seq_one_letter_code
_entity_poly.pdbx_strand_id
1 'polypeptide(L)' 'MTERLAAALKAARDMGIDTDADLVEFLKTEALAPGFYTQPGFRQWIAKPGRPAEQRFHDYMQVVRWQTRRAAQGSSKE' A
#
# COMPACT_ATOMS: atom_id res chain seq x y z
N MET A 1 -6.03 16.01 -9.72
CA MET A 1 -5.08 15.07 -9.04
C MET A 1 -5.39 14.94 -7.55
N THR A 2 -5.82 16.01 -6.89
CA THR A 2 -6.02 16.11 -5.43
C THR A 2 -7.15 15.25 -4.87
N GLU A 3 -8.25 15.07 -5.61
CA GLU A 3 -9.42 14.31 -5.13
C GLU A 3 -9.11 12.82 -4.91
N ARG A 4 -8.27 12.22 -5.77
CA ARG A 4 -7.85 10.81 -5.63
C ARG A 4 -6.97 10.59 -4.41
N LEU A 5 -6.01 11.48 -4.17
CA LEU A 5 -5.14 11.44 -3.00
C LEU A 5 -5.93 11.73 -1.71
N ALA A 6 -6.90 12.64 -1.76
CA ALA A 6 -7.79 12.89 -0.63
C ALA A 6 -8.67 11.67 -0.30
N ALA A 7 -9.20 10.99 -1.33
CA ALA A 7 -9.95 9.75 -1.15
C ALA A 7 -9.05 8.62 -0.59
N ALA A 8 -7.83 8.50 -1.09
CA ALA A 8 -6.83 7.56 -0.59
C ALA A 8 -6.48 7.81 0.88
N LEU A 9 -6.26 9.08 1.27
CA LEU A 9 -5.98 9.46 2.66
C LEU A 9 -7.16 9.11 3.58
N LYS A 10 -8.40 9.42 3.15
CA LYS A 10 -9.60 9.07 3.90
C LYS A 10 -9.73 7.55 4.05
N ALA A 11 -9.47 6.79 3.00
CA ALA A 11 -9.52 5.33 3.02
C ALA A 11 -8.45 4.74 3.95
N ALA A 12 -7.22 5.26 3.95
CA ALA A 12 -6.17 4.82 4.86
C ALA A 12 -6.58 5.00 6.33
N ARG A 13 -7.15 6.16 6.67
CA ARG A 13 -7.68 6.42 8.02
C ARG A 13 -8.84 5.51 8.40
N ASP A 14 -9.78 5.28 7.48
CA ASP A 14 -10.92 4.37 7.69
C ASP A 14 -10.44 2.93 7.97
N MET A 15 -9.33 2.53 7.36
CA MET A 15 -8.68 1.24 7.62
C MET A 15 -7.92 1.19 8.95
N GLY A 16 -7.78 2.31 9.68
CA GLY A 16 -7.04 2.40 10.93
C GLY A 16 -5.54 2.64 10.77
N ILE A 17 -5.11 3.21 9.64
CA ILE A 17 -3.75 3.69 9.42
C ILE A 17 -3.74 5.17 9.80
N ASP A 18 -3.13 5.53 10.92
CA ASP A 18 -3.10 6.92 11.42
C ASP A 18 -1.70 7.51 11.49
N THR A 19 -0.66 6.66 11.55
CA THR A 19 0.73 7.12 11.60
C THR A 19 1.15 7.87 10.32
N ASP A 20 1.73 9.06 10.47
CA ASP A 20 2.16 9.93 9.36
C ASP A 20 3.07 9.21 8.36
N ALA A 21 3.99 8.37 8.84
CA ALA A 21 4.91 7.62 7.99
C ALA A 21 4.16 6.67 7.04
N ASP A 22 3.17 5.93 7.55
CA ASP A 22 2.36 5.00 6.77
C ASP A 22 1.41 5.75 5.83
N LEU A 23 0.83 6.87 6.26
CA LEU A 23 0.00 7.72 5.41
C LEU A 23 0.79 8.29 4.23
N VAL A 24 2.00 8.79 4.47
CA VAL A 24 2.88 9.29 3.40
C VAL A 24 3.24 8.16 2.43
N GLU A 25 3.54 6.97 2.93
CA GLU A 25 3.87 5.81 2.11
C GLU A 25 2.68 5.31 1.29
N PHE A 26 1.47 5.35 1.86
CA PHE A 26 0.21 5.05 1.18
C PHE A 26 -0.03 6.00 0.01
N LEU A 27 0.12 7.31 0.24
CA LEU A 27 -0.06 8.33 -0.79
C LEU A 27 0.99 8.25 -1.89
N LYS A 28 2.26 7.96 -1.54
CA LYS A 28 3.31 7.69 -2.52
C LYS A 28 2.98 6.48 -3.39
N THR A 29 2.50 5.40 -2.79
CA THR A 29 2.09 4.20 -3.53
C THR A 29 0.91 4.50 -4.44
N GLU A 30 -0.10 5.24 -3.99
CA GLU A 30 -1.22 5.68 -4.84
C GLU A 30 -0.75 6.56 -6.01
N ALA A 31 0.25 7.41 -5.80
CA ALA A 31 0.81 8.24 -6.86
C ALA A 31 1.54 7.41 -7.93
N LEU A 32 2.18 6.29 -7.54
CA LEU A 32 2.89 5.38 -8.44
C LEU A 32 1.96 4.34 -9.09
N ALA A 33 0.98 3.84 -8.32
CA ALA A 33 0.05 2.78 -8.67
C ALA A 33 -1.37 3.22 -8.26
N PRO A 34 -2.03 4.05 -9.08
CA PRO A 34 -3.35 4.59 -8.74
C PRO A 34 -4.39 3.48 -8.60
N GLY A 35 -5.12 3.50 -7.49
CA GLY A 35 -6.15 2.52 -7.16
C GLY A 35 -5.63 1.24 -6.51
N PHE A 36 -4.36 1.13 -6.09
CA PHE A 36 -3.82 -0.09 -5.49
C PHE A 36 -4.65 -0.59 -4.31
N TYR A 37 -5.13 0.33 -3.47
CA TYR A 37 -5.92 0.02 -2.28
C TYR A 37 -7.38 -0.39 -2.58
N THR A 38 -7.84 -0.16 -3.82
CA THR A 38 -9.16 -0.62 -4.28
C THR A 38 -9.12 -2.06 -4.76
N GLN A 39 -7.93 -2.60 -5.02
CA GLN A 39 -7.78 -3.97 -5.50
C GLN A 39 -8.27 -4.98 -4.44
N PRO A 40 -8.95 -6.04 -4.88
CA PRO A 40 -9.48 -7.05 -3.96
C PRO A 40 -8.37 -7.71 -3.14
N GLY A 41 -7.17 -7.89 -3.70
CA GLY A 41 -6.01 -8.44 -2.98
C GLY A 41 -5.58 -7.58 -1.79
N PHE A 42 -5.54 -6.25 -1.94
CA PHE A 42 -5.22 -5.34 -0.84
C PHE A 42 -6.34 -5.34 0.22
N ARG A 43 -7.61 -5.29 -0.22
CA ARG A 43 -8.76 -5.34 0.69
C ARG A 43 -8.78 -6.63 1.52
N GLN A 44 -8.52 -7.78 0.89
CA GLN A 44 -8.40 -9.05 1.61
C GLN A 44 -7.22 -9.07 2.56
N TRP A 45 -6.10 -8.43 2.21
CA TRP A 45 -4.93 -8.31 3.06
C TRP A 45 -5.21 -7.48 4.32
N ILE A 46 -5.79 -6.29 4.16
CA ILE A 46 -6.20 -5.40 5.26
C ILE A 46 -7.43 -5.91 6.01
N ALA A 47 -8.21 -6.84 5.47
CA ALA A 47 -9.29 -7.49 6.20
C ALA A 47 -8.83 -8.64 7.12
N LYS A 48 -7.57 -9.11 7.02
CA LYS A 48 -7.09 -10.27 7.80
C LYS A 48 -7.13 -10.00 9.31
N PRO A 49 -7.91 -10.74 10.12
CA PRO A 49 -8.00 -10.51 11.56
C PRO A 49 -6.70 -10.90 12.27
N GLY A 50 -6.43 -10.27 13.42
CA GLY A 50 -5.35 -10.68 14.34
C GLY A 50 -4.09 -9.80 14.35
N ARG A 51 -4.00 -8.74 13.54
CA ARG A 51 -2.92 -7.74 13.61
C ARG A 51 -3.48 -6.31 13.48
N PRO A 52 -2.83 -5.29 14.07
CA PRO A 52 -3.19 -3.90 13.83
C PRO A 52 -3.09 -3.56 12.34
N ALA A 53 -3.93 -2.63 11.87
CA ALA A 53 -3.95 -2.23 10.46
C ALA A 53 -2.61 -1.69 9.98
N GLU A 54 -1.94 -0.90 10.82
CA GLU A 54 -0.62 -0.32 10.58
C GLU A 54 0.42 -1.41 10.29
N GLN A 55 0.49 -2.45 11.13
CA GLN A 55 1.42 -3.55 10.92
C GLN A 55 1.11 -4.35 9.65
N ARG A 56 -0.17 -4.48 9.28
CA ARG A 56 -0.56 -5.14 8.01
C ARG A 56 -0.18 -4.31 6.80
N PHE A 57 -0.32 -3.00 6.87
CA PHE A 57 0.10 -2.08 5.83
C PHE A 57 1.63 -2.11 5.66
N HIS A 58 2.39 -2.07 6.76
CA HIS A 58 3.84 -2.18 6.74
C HIS A 58 4.32 -3.49 6.10
N ASP A 59 3.70 -4.62 6.46
CA ASP A 59 4.01 -5.94 5.87
C ASP A 59 3.71 -5.97 4.37
N TYR A 60 2.56 -5.40 3.96
CA TYR A 60 2.19 -5.27 2.56
C TYR A 60 3.21 -4.43 1.77
N MET A 61 3.64 -3.29 2.30
CA MET A 61 4.64 -2.43 1.68
C MET A 61 6.00 -3.11 1.55
N GLN A 62 6.42 -3.90 2.54
CA GLN A 62 7.61 -4.74 2.43
C GLN A 62 7.51 -5.74 1.27
N VAL A 63 6.36 -6.39 1.11
CA VAL A 63 6.11 -7.32 0.00
C VAL A 63 6.11 -6.60 -1.35
N VAL A 64 5.44 -5.46 -1.47
CA VAL A 64 5.43 -4.64 -2.70
C VAL A 64 6.84 -4.22 -3.07
N ARG A 65 7.61 -3.67 -2.13
CA ARG A 65 9.02 -3.30 -2.33
C ARG A 65 9.88 -4.49 -2.74
N TRP A 66 9.65 -5.64 -2.14
CA TRP A 66 10.34 -6.87 -2.52
C TRP A 66 10.00 -7.30 -3.94
N GLN A 67 8.72 -7.24 -4.35
CA GLN A 67 8.33 -7.54 -5.73
C GLN A 67 8.89 -6.53 -6.73
N THR A 68 8.85 -5.24 -6.43
CA THR A 68 9.45 -4.20 -7.30
C THR A 68 10.96 -4.39 -7.44
N ARG A 69 11.67 -4.69 -6.34
CA ARG A 69 13.10 -5.01 -6.41
C ARG A 69 13.37 -6.29 -7.21
N ARG A 70 12.51 -7.30 -7.14
CA ARG A 70 12.66 -8.53 -7.94
C ARG A 70 12.37 -8.30 -9.42
N ALA A 71 11.34 -7.50 -9.74
CA ALA A 71 11.04 -7.09 -11.10
C ALA A 71 12.20 -6.29 -11.71
N ALA A 72 12.83 -5.41 -10.93
CA ALA A 72 14.02 -4.67 -11.36
C ALA A 72 15.29 -5.54 -11.47
N GLN A 73 15.40 -6.63 -10.71
CA GLN A 73 16.52 -7.57 -10.75
C GLN A 73 16.36 -8.70 -11.78
N GLY A 74 15.20 -8.79 -12.45
CA GLY A 74 14.92 -9.81 -13.47
C GLY A 74 15.50 -9.53 -14.86
N SER A 75 16.09 -8.34 -15.10
CA SER A 75 16.61 -7.95 -16.43
C SER A 75 18.11 -8.23 -16.63
N SER A 76 18.70 -9.16 -15.88
CA SER A 76 20.12 -9.53 -16.04
C SER A 76 20.32 -11.04 -16.05
N LYS A 77 19.72 -11.75 -17.02
CA LYS A 77 20.27 -13.00 -17.55
C LYS A 77 19.57 -13.45 -18.85
N GLU A 78 19.92 -12.87 -19.99
CA GLU A 78 19.89 -13.53 -21.31
C GLU A 78 21.08 -13.04 -22.15
#